data_AF-A0A1G1Q6D3-F1
#
_entry.id   AF-A0A1G1Q6D3-F1
#
_cell.length_a   1.000
_cell.length_b   1.000
_cell.length_c   1.000
_cell.angle_alpha   90.00
_cell.angle_beta   90.00
_cell.angle_gamma   90.00
#
_symmetry.space_group_name_H-M   'P 1'
#
loop_
_entity.id
_entity.type
_entity.pdbx_description
1 polymer ?
#
loop_
_entity_poly.entity_id
_entity_poly.type
_entity_poly.pdbx_seq_one_letter_code
_entity_poly.pdbx_strand_id
1 'polypeptide(L)'
;MKRVGVAASKIAKDNLFLYNFYVVLISSLFSLFIFIVSGFVVTFALIIIGYVGKEIMLVKFERDWSDVLVICMISLTIITAIFNLLIISKNIRLNKLK
;
A
#
# COMPACT_ATOMS: atom_id res chain seq x y z
N MET A 1 8.84 13.91 -6.34
CA MET A 1 9.40 13.45 -5.05
C MET A 1 10.94 13.48 -5.07
N LYS A 2 11.57 14.65 -5.08
CA LYS A 2 13.05 14.76 -4.96
C LYS A 2 13.55 14.62 -3.50
N ARG A 3 12.65 14.70 -2.52
CA ARG A 3 13.00 14.80 -1.09
C ARG A 3 13.37 13.48 -0.42
N VAL A 4 12.83 12.34 -0.88
CA VAL A 4 13.15 11.01 -0.32
C VAL A 4 14.62 10.66 -0.57
N GLY A 5 15.09 10.87 -1.79
CA GLY A 5 16.51 10.72 -2.12
C GLY A 5 17.44 11.73 -1.41
N VAL A 6 16.98 12.94 -1.11
CA VAL A 6 17.78 13.91 -0.34
C VAL A 6 17.91 13.50 1.13
N ALA A 7 16.86 12.94 1.74
CA ALA A 7 16.90 12.42 3.11
C ALA A 7 17.80 11.18 3.22
N ALA A 8 17.65 10.23 2.29
CA ALA A 8 18.51 9.04 2.22
C ALA A 8 19.97 9.41 1.91
N SER A 9 20.22 10.41 1.06
CA SER A 9 21.58 10.92 0.79
C SER A 9 22.22 11.59 2.01
N LYS A 10 21.42 12.22 2.88
CA LYS A 10 21.91 12.83 4.13
C LYS A 10 22.30 11.78 5.18
N ILE A 11 21.61 10.63 5.19
CA ILE A 11 21.85 9.53 6.13
C ILE A 11 22.97 8.60 5.62
N ALA A 12 23.04 8.37 4.31
CA ALA A 12 23.89 7.31 3.75
C ALA A 12 25.30 7.72 3.31
N LYS A 13 25.68 9.01 3.37
CA LYS A 13 27.05 9.56 3.13
C LYS A 13 27.94 8.63 2.26
N ASP A 14 27.61 8.54 0.97
CA ASP A 14 28.30 7.76 -0.08
C ASP A 14 28.12 6.23 -0.14
N ASN A 15 27.41 5.59 0.79
CA ASN A 15 27.13 4.16 0.70
C ASN A 15 25.82 3.86 -0.04
N LEU A 16 25.96 3.42 -1.30
CA LEU A 16 24.87 3.15 -2.24
C LEU A 16 23.94 2.02 -1.76
N PHE A 17 24.47 1.05 -1.01
CA PHE A 17 23.69 -0.05 -0.44
C PHE A 17 22.76 0.44 0.68
N LEU A 18 23.29 1.26 1.60
CA LEU A 18 22.51 1.87 2.69
C LEU A 18 21.44 2.83 2.13
N TYR A 19 21.77 3.60 1.09
CA TYR A 19 20.82 4.46 0.41
C TYR A 19 19.61 3.68 -0.15
N ASN A 20 19.86 2.61 -0.91
CA ASN A 20 18.79 1.79 -1.47
C ASN A 20 17.97 1.07 -0.38
N PHE A 21 18.61 0.60 0.68
CA PHE A 21 17.92 -0.01 1.82
C PHE A 21 16.94 0.97 2.48
N TYR A 22 17.37 2.21 2.75
CA TYR A 22 16.50 3.24 3.33
C TYR A 22 15.36 3.65 2.40
N VAL A 23 15.61 3.74 1.10
CA VAL A 23 14.56 4.04 0.10
C VAL A 23 13.49 2.94 0.10
N VAL A 24 13.89 1.67 0.09
CA VAL A 24 12.96 0.53 0.13
C VAL A 24 12.21 0.51 1.46
N LEU A 25 12.90 0.73 2.58
CA LEU A 25 12.30 0.70 3.91
C LEU A 25 11.25 1.81 4.09
N ILE A 26 11.57 3.05 3.70
CA ILE A 26 10.62 4.18 3.76
C ILE A 26 9.43 3.95 2.83
N SER A 27 9.68 3.47 1.60
CA SER A 27 8.61 3.17 0.64
C SER A 27 7.70 2.05 1.16
N SER A 28 8.26 1.01 1.77
CA SER A 28 7.54 -0.08 2.40
C SER A 28 6.68 0.40 3.57
N LEU A 29 7.24 1.17 4.50
CA LEU A 29 6.50 1.75 5.64
C LEU A 29 5.32 2.59 5.18
N PHE A 30 5.51 3.44 4.17
CA PHE A 30 4.44 4.28 3.64
C PHE A 30 3.34 3.46 2.95
N SER A 31 3.73 2.46 2.16
CA SER A 31 2.79 1.55 1.51
C SER A 31 1.99 0.72 2.52
N LEU A 32 2.63 0.27 3.60
CA LEU A 32 1.99 -0.51 4.67
C LEU A 32 1.00 0.36 5.44
N PHE A 33 1.36 1.62 5.71
CA PHE A 33 0.45 2.59 6.33
C PHE A 33 -0.80 2.83 5.47
N ILE A 34 -0.64 3.10 4.17
CA ILE A 34 -1.77 3.26 3.25
C ILE A 34 -2.63 2.00 3.22
N PHE A 35 -2.00 0.82 3.14
CA PHE A 35 -2.71 -0.45 3.11
C PHE A 35 -3.58 -0.67 4.36
N ILE A 36 -3.05 -0.39 5.56
CA ILE A 36 -3.81 -0.50 6.81
C ILE A 36 -4.99 0.47 6.82
N VAL A 37 -4.75 1.75 6.50
CA VAL A 37 -5.80 2.78 6.54
C VAL A 37 -6.91 2.45 5.53
N SER A 38 -6.55 2.11 4.30
CA SER A 38 -7.52 1.75 3.27
C SER A 38 -8.25 0.44 3.58
N GLY A 39 -7.55 -0.57 4.11
CA GLY A 39 -8.17 -1.83 4.54
C GLY A 39 -9.19 -1.63 5.67
N PHE A 40 -8.89 -0.72 6.61
CA PHE A 40 -9.81 -0.36 7.68
C PHE A 40 -11.09 0.31 7.13
N VAL A 41 -10.94 1.25 6.19
CA VAL A 41 -12.07 1.92 5.53
C VAL A 41 -12.96 0.92 4.78
N VAL A 42 -12.34 0.01 4.01
CA VAL A 42 -13.09 -1.03 3.27
C VAL A 42 -13.85 -1.95 4.23
N THR A 43 -13.19 -2.42 5.28
CA THR A 43 -13.82 -3.29 6.29
C THR A 43 -14.99 -2.59 6.96
N PHE A 44 -14.80 -1.33 7.35
CA PHE A 44 -15.85 -0.52 7.98
C PHE A 44 -17.04 -0.29 7.04
N ALA A 45 -16.79 -0.01 5.76
CA ALA A 45 -17.83 0.12 4.75
C ALA A 45 -18.62 -1.20 4.58
N LEU A 46 -17.94 -2.35 4.51
CA LEU A 46 -18.60 -3.66 4.40
C LEU A 46 -19.46 -3.98 5.62
N ILE A 47 -19.00 -3.62 6.83
CA ILE A 47 -19.80 -3.76 8.07
C ILE A 47 -21.08 -2.94 7.99
N ILE A 48 -20.98 -1.67 7.56
CA ILE A 48 -22.15 -0.78 7.41
C ILE A 48 -23.12 -1.36 6.38
N ILE A 49 -22.61 -1.75 5.20
CA ILE A 49 -23.44 -2.32 4.13
C ILE A 49 -24.10 -3.62 4.58
N GLY A 50 -23.38 -4.48 5.31
CA GLY A 50 -23.94 -5.71 5.86
C GLY A 50 -25.04 -5.46 6.89
N TYR A 51 -24.84 -4.48 7.78
CA TYR A 51 -25.84 -4.09 8.78
C TYR A 51 -27.09 -3.49 8.12
N VAL A 52 -26.91 -2.52 7.24
CA VAL A 52 -28.00 -1.84 6.50
C VAL A 52 -28.73 -2.81 5.57
N GLY A 53 -28.00 -3.65 4.83
CA GLY A 53 -28.59 -4.61 3.90
C GLY A 53 -29.46 -5.67 4.60
N LYS A 54 -29.05 -6.09 5.82
CA LYS A 54 -29.78 -7.07 6.62
C LYS A 54 -31.02 -6.47 7.30
N GLU A 55 -30.91 -5.30 7.91
CA GLU A 55 -32.03 -4.70 8.67
C GLU A 55 -33.00 -3.89 7.81
N ILE A 56 -32.51 -3.17 6.79
CA ILE A 56 -33.32 -2.18 6.06
C ILE A 56 -33.83 -2.74 4.73
N MET A 57 -33.01 -3.50 3.99
CA MET A 57 -33.40 -3.97 2.66
C MET A 57 -33.89 -5.43 2.61
N LEU A 58 -33.85 -6.19 3.71
CA LEU A 58 -34.26 -7.61 3.77
C LEU A 58 -33.66 -8.47 2.64
N VAL A 59 -32.49 -8.09 2.11
CA VAL A 59 -31.86 -8.82 1.01
C VAL A 59 -31.16 -10.04 1.61
N LYS A 60 -31.62 -11.23 1.21
CA LYS A 60 -30.89 -12.49 1.47
C LYS A 60 -29.65 -12.53 0.59
N PHE A 61 -28.59 -11.86 1.03
CA PHE A 61 -27.26 -12.03 0.45
C PHE A 61 -26.75 -13.42 0.83
N GLU A 62 -26.84 -14.35 -0.11
CA GLU A 62 -26.39 -15.75 0.01
C GLU A 62 -24.87 -15.90 -0.17
N ARG A 63 -24.18 -14.80 -0.53
CA ARG A 63 -22.76 -14.77 -0.85
C ARG A 63 -21.95 -14.35 0.38
N ASP A 64 -20.92 -15.13 0.71
CA ASP A 64 -20.05 -14.87 1.86
C ASP A 64 -19.39 -13.49 1.72
N TRP A 65 -19.68 -12.58 2.66
CA TRP A 65 -19.04 -11.25 2.74
C TRP A 65 -17.50 -11.31 2.77
N SER A 66 -16.97 -12.48 3.13
CA SER A 66 -15.55 -12.82 3.04
C SER A 66 -15.01 -12.70 1.61
N ASP A 67 -15.75 -13.17 0.60
CA ASP A 67 -15.31 -13.13 -0.81
C ASP A 67 -15.16 -11.68 -1.30
N VAL A 68 -16.12 -10.83 -0.95
CA VAL A 68 -16.10 -9.41 -1.33
C VAL A 68 -14.92 -8.71 -0.67
N LEU A 69 -14.68 -9.00 0.61
CA LEU A 69 -13.52 -8.48 1.34
C LEU A 69 -12.21 -8.93 0.70
N VAL A 70 -12.10 -10.20 0.34
CA VAL A 70 -10.92 -10.77 -0.33
C VAL A 70 -10.66 -10.05 -1.66
N ILE A 71 -11.67 -9.83 -2.50
CA ILE A 71 -11.52 -9.10 -3.77
C ILE A 71 -11.07 -7.66 -3.54
N CYS A 72 -11.63 -6.96 -2.55
CA CYS A 72 -11.21 -5.60 -2.20
C CYS A 72 -9.75 -5.57 -1.69
N MET A 73 -9.35 -6.55 -0.89
CA MET A 73 -7.97 -6.63 -0.40
C MET A 73 -6.97 -6.98 -1.51
N ILE A 74 -7.34 -7.85 -2.45
CA ILE A 74 -6.52 -8.18 -3.63
C ILE A 74 -6.32 -6.93 -4.49
N SER A 75 -7.39 -6.21 -4.83
CA SER A 75 -7.31 -4.99 -5.64
C SER A 75 -6.47 -3.90 -4.95
N LEU A 76 -6.64 -3.72 -3.64
CA LEU A 76 -5.81 -2.81 -2.85
C LEU A 76 -4.33 -3.22 -2.85
N THR A 77 -4.05 -4.51 -2.75
CA THR A 77 -2.69 -5.06 -2.82
C THR A 77 -2.04 -4.79 -4.16
N ILE A 78 -2.77 -4.97 -5.27
CA ILE A 78 -2.26 -4.69 -6.63
C ILE A 78 -1.89 -3.21 -6.78
N ILE A 79 -2.79 -2.30 -6.37
CA ILE A 79 -2.55 -0.86 -6.49
C ILE A 79 -1.35 -0.45 -5.63
N THR A 80 -1.31 -0.88 -4.37
CA THR A 80 -0.19 -0.57 -3.46
C THR A 80 1.13 -1.14 -3.97
N ALA A 81 1.14 -2.35 -4.51
CA ALA A 81 2.32 -2.95 -5.13
C ALA A 81 2.84 -2.13 -6.31
N ILE A 82 1.96 -1.71 -7.23
CA ILE A 82 2.33 -0.86 -8.37
C ILE A 82 2.93 0.46 -7.90
N PHE A 83 2.29 1.14 -6.94
CA PHE A 83 2.80 2.38 -6.37
C PHE A 83 4.19 2.20 -5.74
N ASN A 84 4.37 1.13 -4.98
CA ASN A 84 5.64 0.82 -4.32
C ASN A 84 6.74 0.54 -5.35
N LEU A 85 6.42 -0.21 -6.41
CA LEU A 85 7.33 -0.51 -7.52
C LEU A 85 7.74 0.77 -8.29
N LEU A 86 6.80 1.69 -8.52
CA LEU A 86 7.09 3.00 -9.13
C LEU A 86 8.00 3.87 -8.25
N ILE A 87 7.81 3.87 -6.94
CA ILE A 87 8.65 4.63 -5.99
C ILE A 87 10.07 4.07 -5.97
N ILE A 88 10.21 2.74 -5.91
CA ILE A 88 11.49 2.04 -5.95
C ILE A 88 12.18 2.31 -7.29
N SER A 89 11.48 2.14 -8.41
CA SER A 89 12.02 2.37 -9.76
C SER A 89 12.54 3.80 -9.95
N LYS A 90 11.82 4.81 -9.42
CA LYS A 90 12.23 6.22 -9.53
C LYS A 90 13.32 6.65 -8.55
N ASN A 91 13.48 5.97 -7.41
CA ASN A 91 14.48 6.34 -6.40
C ASN A 91 15.71 5.45 -6.37
N ILE A 92 15.67 4.25 -6.98
CA ILE A 92 16.85 3.43 -7.19
C ILE A 92 17.82 4.25 -8.04
N ARG A 93 18.93 4.64 -7.39
CA ARG A 93 20.13 5.00 -8.12
C ARG A 93 20.74 3.68 -8.56
N LEU A 94 20.42 3.26 -9.78
CA LEU A 94 21.24 2.26 -10.47
C LEU A 94 22.62 2.89 -10.57
N ASN A 95 23.58 2.29 -9.86
CA ASN A 95 24.98 2.61 -10.04
C ASN A 95 25.20 2.54 -11.55
N LYS A 96 25.44 3.68 -12.21
CA LYS A 96 26.00 3.67 -13.56
C LYS A 96 27.34 2.99 -13.38
N LEU A 97 27.36 1.67 -13.60
CA LEU A 97 28.56 0.97 -13.98
C LEU A 97 29.12 1.78 -15.13
N LYS A 98 30.31 2.30 -14.85
CA LYS A 98 31.07 3.29 -15.59
C LYS A 98 31.04 3.04 -17.09
#